data_AF-A0A2W6AS79-F1
#
_entry.id   AF-A0A2W6AS79-F1
#
_cell.length_a   1.000
_cell.length_b   1.000
_cell.length_c   1.000
_cell.angle_alpha   90.00
_cell.angle_beta   90.00
_cell.angle_gamma   90.00
#
_symmetry.space_group_name_H-M   'P 1'
#
loop_
_entity.id
_entity.type
_entity.pdbx_description
1 polymer ?
#
loop_
_entity_poly.entity_id
_entity_poly.type
_entity_poly.pdbx_seq_one_letter_code
_entity_poly.pdbx_strand_id
1 'polypeptide(L)'
;MPRTTRTIGAFIETEFGVVYESRSGLIALPNRLGLEYHTQEVTPRKLDEAKQKSFIALYEKLLNSLGADEAVLFMDAAHPTHAARPVGCWAPS
;
A
#
# COMPACT_ATOMS: atom_id res chain seq x y z
N MET A 1 -4.47 -15.80 1.09
CA MET A 1 -5.62 -15.09 0.50
C MET A 1 -5.28 -14.67 -0.93
N PRO A 2 -6.11 -15.01 -1.93
CA PRO A 2 -5.85 -14.68 -3.33
C PRO A 2 -5.81 -13.15 -3.55
N ARG A 3 -4.87 -12.69 -4.37
CA ARG A 3 -4.62 -11.25 -4.57
C ARG A 3 -5.38 -10.65 -5.76
N THR A 4 -5.84 -11.48 -6.69
CA THR A 4 -6.48 -11.00 -7.92
C THR A 4 -7.66 -11.89 -8.30
N THR A 5 -8.65 -11.31 -8.97
CA THR A 5 -9.77 -12.05 -9.55
C THR A 5 -9.32 -13.07 -10.59
N ARG A 6 -8.18 -12.85 -11.26
CA ARG A 6 -7.62 -13.82 -12.21
C ARG A 6 -7.15 -15.10 -11.52
N THR A 7 -6.50 -14.98 -10.36
CA THR A 7 -6.10 -16.14 -9.56
C THR A 7 -7.31 -16.92 -9.06
N ILE A 8 -8.39 -16.22 -8.69
CA ILE A 8 -9.65 -16.85 -8.29
C ILE A 8 -10.29 -17.59 -9.49
N GLY A 9 -10.31 -16.98 -10.67
CA GLY A 9 -10.87 -17.59 -11.88
C GLY A 9 -10.13 -18.86 -12.29
N ALA A 10 -8.80 -18.82 -12.29
CA ALA A 10 -7.97 -19.98 -12.61
C ALA A 10 -8.18 -21.15 -11.63
N PHE A 11 -8.35 -20.84 -10.34
CA PHE A 11 -8.69 -21.84 -9.33
C PHE A 11 -10.06 -22.48 -9.61
N ILE A 12 -11.08 -21.67 -9.90
CA ILE A 12 -12.43 -22.16 -10.16
C ILE A 12 -12.46 -23.05 -11.40
N GLU A 13 -11.76 -22.66 -12.47
CA GLU A 13 -11.63 -23.45 -13.68
C GLU A 13 -10.95 -24.79 -13.40
N THR A 14 -9.88 -24.79 -12.59
CA THR A 14 -9.11 -26.00 -12.28
C THR A 14 -9.91 -26.97 -11.40
N GLU A 15 -10.58 -26.48 -10.36
CA GLU A 15 -11.25 -27.34 -9.36
C GLU A 15 -12.68 -27.72 -9.75
N PHE A 16 -13.39 -26.85 -10.48
CA PHE A 16 -14.81 -27.02 -10.78
C PHE A 16 -15.13 -27.07 -12.27
N GLY A 17 -14.16 -26.86 -13.16
CA GLY A 17 -14.36 -26.87 -14.60
C GLY A 17 -15.23 -25.71 -15.12
N VAL A 18 -15.41 -24.65 -14.33
CA VAL A 18 -16.27 -23.50 -14.68
C VAL A 18 -15.41 -22.32 -15.11
N VAL A 19 -15.70 -21.79 -16.29
CA VAL A 19 -15.04 -20.59 -16.82
C VAL A 19 -15.94 -19.38 -16.65
N TYR A 20 -15.44 -18.35 -15.97
CA TYR A 20 -16.12 -17.07 -15.85
C TYR A 20 -15.72 -16.14 -17.00
N GLU A 21 -16.68 -15.81 -17.88
CA GLU A 21 -16.44 -14.96 -19.05
C GLU A 21 -16.23 -13.47 -18.70
N SER A 22 -16.73 -13.01 -17.54
CA SER A 22 -16.67 -11.61 -17.14
C SER A 22 -16.02 -11.41 -15.78
N ARG A 23 -15.26 -10.32 -15.66
CA ARG A 23 -14.65 -9.88 -14.40
C ARG A 23 -15.69 -9.57 -13.32
N SER A 24 -16.85 -9.03 -13.70
CA SER A 24 -17.93 -8.67 -12.78
C SER A 24 -18.55 -9.91 -12.13
N GLY A 25 -18.79 -10.99 -12.88
CA GLY A 25 -19.28 -12.26 -12.33
C GLY A 25 -18.29 -12.86 -11.32
N LEU A 26 -17.00 -12.73 -11.60
CA LEU A 26 -15.90 -13.20 -10.77
C LEU A 26 -15.70 -12.38 -9.48
N ILE A 27 -16.15 -11.12 -9.45
CA ILE A 27 -16.16 -10.28 -8.25
C ILE A 27 -17.40 -10.54 -7.40
N ALA A 28 -18.56 -10.76 -8.05
CA ALA A 28 -19.81 -11.00 -7.35
C ALA A 28 -19.80 -12.28 -6.51
N LEU A 29 -19.09 -13.32 -6.96
CA LEU A 29 -19.00 -14.59 -6.24
C LEU A 29 -18.30 -14.45 -4.87
N PRO A 30 -17.06 -13.93 -4.75
CA PRO A 30 -16.42 -13.67 -3.46
C PRO A 30 -17.29 -12.86 -2.49
N ASN A 31 -17.95 -11.79 -2.97
CA ASN A 31 -18.83 -10.98 -2.13
C ASN A 31 -20.01 -11.81 -1.57
N ARG A 32 -20.62 -12.68 -2.40
CA ARG A 32 -21.70 -13.59 -1.94
C ARG A 32 -21.22 -14.63 -0.93
N LEU A 33 -19.95 -14.97 -0.96
CA LEU A 33 -19.30 -15.89 0.00
C LEU A 33 -18.82 -15.17 1.28
N GLY A 34 -19.08 -13.86 1.42
CA GLY A 34 -18.64 -13.07 2.58
C GLY A 34 -17.15 -12.73 2.56
N LEU A 35 -16.55 -12.63 1.37
CA LEU A 35 -15.19 -12.15 1.18
C LEU A 35 -15.20 -10.73 0.63
N GLU A 36 -14.31 -9.89 1.15
CA GLU A 36 -14.07 -8.53 0.70
C GLU A 36 -12.62 -8.33 0.26
N TYR A 37 -12.40 -7.41 -0.67
CA TYR A 37 -11.05 -7.06 -1.09
C TYR A 37 -10.45 -6.01 -0.15
N HIS A 38 -9.54 -6.45 0.70
CA HIS A 38 -8.84 -5.60 1.65
C HIS A 38 -7.63 -4.97 0.98
N THR A 39 -7.62 -3.64 0.87
CA THR A 39 -6.41 -2.89 0.49
C THR A 39 -5.63 -2.57 1.75
N GLN A 40 -4.35 -2.96 1.79
CA GLN A 40 -3.49 -2.61 2.91
C GLN A 40 -3.16 -1.12 2.85
N GLU A 41 -3.72 -0.34 3.76
CA GLU A 41 -3.20 1.00 4.04
C GLU A 41 -1.89 0.86 4.81
N VAL A 42 -0.81 1.43 4.27
CA VAL A 42 0.46 1.49 4.98
C VAL A 42 0.40 2.66 5.93
N THR A 43 -0.11 2.40 7.12
CA THR A 43 0.08 3.30 8.25
C THR A 43 1.42 2.96 8.89
N PRO A 44 2.40 3.88 8.94
CA PRO A 44 3.69 3.61 9.56
C PRO A 44 3.48 3.26 11.04
N ARG A 45 3.78 2.02 11.42
CA ARG A 45 3.57 1.50 12.79
C ARG A 45 4.33 2.28 13.89
N LYS A 46 5.35 3.05 13.51
CA LYS A 46 6.20 3.85 14.41
C LYS A 46 6.00 5.37 14.22
N LEU A 47 4.84 5.80 13.73
CA LEU A 47 4.56 7.24 13.63
C LEU A 47 4.41 7.83 15.04
N ASP A 48 5.30 8.74 15.42
CA ASP A 48 5.27 9.47 16.69
C ASP A 48 5.02 10.94 16.36
N GLU A 49 3.80 11.40 16.64
CA GLU A 49 3.35 12.74 16.28
C GLU A 49 4.19 13.83 16.97
N ALA A 50 4.61 13.61 18.23
CA ALA A 50 5.42 14.56 18.97
C ALA A 50 6.82 14.69 18.34
N LYS A 51 7.42 13.57 17.94
CA LYS A 51 8.71 13.59 17.21
C LYS A 51 8.58 14.24 15.85
N GLN A 52 7.49 13.99 15.12
CA GLN A 52 7.26 14.60 13.82
C GLN A 52 7.11 16.12 13.93
N LYS A 53 6.31 16.61 14.88
CA LYS A 53 6.18 18.06 15.17
C LYS A 53 7.51 18.69 15.57
N SER A 54 8.28 18.01 16.42
CA SER A 54 9.61 18.48 16.84
C SER A 54 10.58 18.57 15.67
N PHE A 55 10.57 17.58 14.77
CA PHE A 55 11.38 17.59 13.55
C PHE A 55 11.00 18.73 12.61
N ILE A 56 9.70 18.96 12.38
CA ILE A 56 9.20 20.06 11.54
C ILE A 56 9.68 21.40 12.09
N ALA A 57 9.51 21.65 13.39
CA ALA A 57 9.95 22.90 14.01
C ALA A 57 11.48 23.11 13.90
N LEU A 58 12.27 22.06 14.09
CA LEU A 58 13.73 22.12 13.91
C LEU A 58 14.10 22.43 12.45
N TYR A 59 13.45 21.77 11.50
CA TYR A 59 13.68 21.94 10.08
C TYR A 59 13.31 23.35 9.58
N GLU A 60 12.15 23.87 10.01
CA GLU A 60 11.75 25.25 9.69
C GLU A 60 12.72 26.26 10.29
N LYS A 61 13.17 26.05 11.54
CA LYS A 61 14.18 26.91 12.16
C LYS A 61 15.48 26.90 11.34
N LEU A 62 15.95 25.72 10.94
CA LEU A 62 17.15 25.55 10.13
C LEU A 62 17.03 26.32 8.80
N LEU A 63 15.93 26.13 8.06
CA LEU A 63 15.73 26.79 6.77
C LEU A 63 15.64 28.32 6.87
N ASN A 64 15.11 28.84 7.98
CA ASN A 64 14.96 30.28 8.18
C ASN A 64 16.18 30.93 8.86
N SER A 65 17.20 30.16 9.25
CA SER A 65 18.42 30.67 9.89
C SER A 65 19.70 30.45 9.07
N LEU A 66 19.58 30.03 7.81
CA LEU A 66 20.72 29.80 6.92
C LEU A 66 21.48 31.10 6.65
N GLY A 67 22.81 31.03 6.77
CA GLY A 67 23.69 32.11 6.34
C GLY A 67 23.69 32.29 4.81
N ALA A 68 24.15 33.44 4.33
CA ALA A 68 24.22 33.74 2.90
C ALA A 68 25.11 32.77 2.10
N ASP A 69 26.08 32.13 2.78
CA ASP A 69 27.04 31.19 2.20
C ASP A 69 26.68 29.71 2.48
N GLU A 70 25.49 29.43 3.01
CA GLU A 70 25.02 28.08 3.31
C GLU A 70 23.92 27.63 2.34
N ALA A 71 23.87 26.32 2.05
CA ALA A 71 22.87 25.74 1.16
C ALA A 71 22.38 24.38 1.67
N VAL A 72 21.11 24.09 1.41
CA VAL A 72 20.50 22.77 1.66
C VAL A 72 20.39 22.03 0.34
N LEU A 73 20.99 20.85 0.27
CA LEU A 73 20.97 19.98 -0.90
C LEU A 73 20.08 18.76 -0.64
N PHE A 74 19.13 18.51 -1.54
CA PHE A 74 18.33 17.29 -1.53
C PHE A 74 18.93 16.30 -2.53
N MET A 75 19.35 15.14 -2.02
CA MET A 75 19.90 14.06 -2.84
C MET A 75 19.01 12.83 -2.74
N ASP A 76 18.90 12.08 -3.83
CA ASP A 76 18.12 10.85 -3.84
C ASP A 76 18.87 9.72 -3.11
N ALA A 77 18.17 9.03 -2.22
CA ALA A 77 18.68 7.88 -1.49
C ALA A 77 17.97 6.62 -2.00
N ALA A 78 18.57 5.95 -2.98
CA ALA A 78 18.06 4.67 -3.47
C ALA A 78 18.42 3.53 -2.50
N HIS A 79 17.52 3.22 -1.56
CA HIS A 79 17.64 2.00 -0.74
C HIS A 79 16.85 0.85 -1.40
N PRO A 80 17.50 -0.26 -1.83
CA PRO A 80 16.84 -1.35 -2.58
C PRO A 80 15.62 -1.95 -1.88
N THR A 81 15.58 -1.88 -0.55
CA THR A 81 14.54 -2.51 0.29
C THR A 81 13.37 -1.58 0.64
N HIS A 82 13.40 -0.29 0.26
CA HIS A 82 12.37 0.70 0.65
C HIS A 82 11.17 0.81 -0.32
N ALA A 83 11.07 -0.08 -1.31
CA ALA A 83 10.02 -0.06 -2.34
C ALA A 83 8.98 -1.19 -2.16
N ALA A 84 8.71 -1.64 -0.92
CA ALA A 84 7.64 -2.60 -0.68
C ALA A 84 6.28 -1.91 -0.88
N ARG A 85 5.60 -2.20 -1.99
CA ARG A 85 4.23 -1.77 -2.20
C ARG A 85 3.29 -2.70 -1.44
N PRO A 86 2.42 -2.17 -0.56
CA PRO A 86 1.34 -2.97 0.01
C PRO A 86 0.50 -3.54 -1.13
N VAL A 87 0.15 -4.83 -1.03
CA VAL A 87 -0.71 -5.50 -2.00
C VAL A 87 -1.96 -6.01 -1.28
N GLY A 88 -3.12 -5.71 -1.82
CA GLY A 88 -4.39 -6.15 -1.27
C GLY A 88 -4.66 -7.64 -1.49
N CYS A 89 -5.66 -8.16 -0.79
CA CYS A 89 -6.12 -9.53 -0.96
C CYS A 89 -7.60 -9.70 -0.59
N TRP A 90 -8.22 -10.75 -1.12
CA TRP A 90 -9.57 -11.15 -0.75
C TRP A 90 -9.54 -11.91 0.57
N ALA A 91 -10.22 -11.42 1.60
CA ALA A 91 -10.30 -12.06 2.91
C ALA A 91 -11.73 -11.94 3.47
N PRO A 92 -12.10 -12.71 4.52
CA PRO A 92 -13.40 -12.55 5.19
C PRO A 92 -13.69 -11.08 5.54
N SER A 93 -14.94 -10.68 5.37
CA SER A 93 -15.47 -9.42 5.89
C SER A 93 -15.29 -9.31 7.40
#